data_AF-B9GX01-F1
#
_entry.id   AF-B9GX01-F1
#
_cell.length_a   1.000
_cell.length_b   1.000
_cell.length_c   1.000
_cell.angle_alpha   90.00
_cell.angle_beta   90.00
_cell.angle_gamma   90.00
#
_symmetry.space_group_name_H-M   'P 1'
#
loop_
_entity.id
_entity.type
_entity.pdbx_description
1 polymer ?
#
loop_
_entity_poly.entity_id
_entity_poly.type
_entity_poly.pdbx_seq_one_letter_code
_entity_poly.pdbx_strand_id
1 'polypeptide(L)'
;MAKHIRALKSIVDDNDESYAVQKAFAQLTEEFFRENTLLLIVCLLKLTLEVQRDATQVVANLRRQKVQLRLIASEYLQKNTDVLDLLVAGCGNIDMANHYGEMMIACLRHQSAARYVLESPVHLKKFFDYIQLLNSDVAADDALTLKELIDKAY
;
A
#
# COMPACT_ATOMS: atom_id res chain seq x y z
N MET A 1 -6.38 -18.83 3.50
CA MET A 1 -6.04 -17.45 3.07
C MET A 1 -4.75 -17.39 2.27
N ALA A 2 -3.62 -17.93 2.75
CA ALA A 2 -2.35 -17.98 2.01
C ALA A 2 -2.47 -18.51 0.57
N LYS A 3 -3.29 -19.56 0.33
CA LYS A 3 -3.57 -20.09 -1.01
C LYS A 3 -4.16 -19.06 -1.99
N HIS A 4 -5.00 -18.14 -1.50
CA HIS A 4 -5.63 -17.12 -2.33
C HIS A 4 -4.65 -16.00 -2.66
N ILE A 5 -3.82 -15.59 -1.69
CA ILE A 5 -2.77 -14.59 -1.91
C ILE A 5 -1.74 -15.11 -2.94
N ARG A 6 -1.38 -16.38 -2.86
CA ARG A 6 -0.47 -17.01 -3.82
C ARG A 6 -1.06 -17.08 -5.24
N ALA A 7 -2.37 -17.33 -5.36
CA ALA A 7 -3.07 -17.29 -6.65
C ALA A 7 -3.17 -15.86 -7.22
N LEU A 8 -3.38 -14.85 -6.36
CA LEU A 8 -3.32 -13.45 -6.77
C LEU A 8 -1.92 -13.09 -7.28
N LYS A 9 -0.89 -13.50 -6.54
CA LYS A 9 0.50 -13.28 -6.90
C LYS A 9 0.86 -13.88 -8.26
N SER A 10 0.43 -15.11 -8.56
CA SER A 10 0.74 -15.75 -9.85
C SER A 10 0.13 -15.02 -11.05
N ILE A 11 -1.01 -14.35 -10.88
CA ILE A 11 -1.64 -13.54 -11.94
C ILE A 11 -0.88 -12.22 -12.13
N VAL A 12 -0.42 -11.65 -11.02
CA VAL A 12 0.27 -10.36 -10.97
C VAL A 12 1.72 -10.47 -11.46
N ASP A 13 2.39 -11.59 -11.20
CA ASP A 13 3.78 -11.87 -11.59
C ASP A 13 3.91 -12.42 -13.02
N ASP A 14 2.78 -12.64 -13.72
CA ASP A 14 2.79 -13.07 -15.11
C ASP A 14 3.20 -11.91 -16.02
N ASN A 15 4.44 -11.96 -16.49
CA ASN A 15 5.02 -10.96 -17.39
C ASN A 15 4.51 -11.09 -18.84
N ASP A 16 3.52 -11.95 -19.11
CA ASP A 16 2.87 -12.01 -20.41
C ASP A 16 2.09 -10.71 -20.68
N GLU A 17 2.58 -9.92 -21.65
CA GLU A 17 1.94 -8.69 -22.08
C GLU A 17 0.70 -8.92 -22.97
N SER A 18 0.25 -10.16 -23.15
CA SER A 18 -0.93 -10.47 -23.95
C SER A 18 -2.17 -9.70 -23.48
N TYR A 19 -3.02 -9.33 -24.45
CA TYR A 19 -4.27 -8.61 -24.18
C TYR A 19 -5.17 -9.34 -23.16
N ALA A 20 -5.15 -10.67 -23.14
CA ALA A 20 -5.91 -11.48 -22.20
C ALA A 20 -5.42 -11.31 -20.76
N VAL A 21 -4.10 -11.32 -20.55
CA VAL A 21 -3.49 -11.12 -19.22
C VAL A 21 -3.69 -9.69 -18.73
N GLN A 22 -3.52 -8.68 -19.60
CA GLN A 22 -3.80 -7.29 -19.24
C GLN A 22 -5.28 -7.07 -18.83
N LYS A 23 -6.22 -7.71 -19.52
CA LYS A 23 -7.64 -7.67 -19.18
C LYS A 23 -7.93 -8.36 -17.85
N ALA A 24 -7.35 -9.53 -17.62
CA ALA A 24 -7.49 -10.24 -16.35
C ALA A 24 -6.91 -9.43 -15.18
N PHE A 25 -5.75 -8.80 -15.37
CA PHE A 25 -5.13 -7.93 -14.38
C PHE A 25 -6.00 -6.70 -14.08
N ALA A 26 -6.60 -6.08 -15.10
CA ALA A 26 -7.52 -4.95 -14.92
C ALA A 26 -8.79 -5.33 -14.15
N GLN A 27 -9.41 -6.47 -14.49
CA GLN A 27 -10.55 -7.00 -13.76
C GLN A 27 -10.18 -7.34 -12.32
N LEU A 28 -9.00 -7.91 -12.10
CA LEU A 28 -8.52 -8.22 -10.76
C LEU A 28 -8.36 -6.96 -9.91
N THR A 29 -7.78 -5.90 -10.49
CA THR A 29 -7.65 -4.60 -9.82
C THR A 29 -9.02 -4.01 -9.46
N GLU A 30 -10.01 -4.06 -10.36
CA GLU A 30 -11.37 -3.61 -10.09
C GLU A 30 -12.03 -4.40 -8.95
N GLU A 31 -11.96 -5.72 -8.98
CA GLU A 31 -12.53 -6.60 -7.93
C GLU A 31 -11.82 -6.39 -6.59
N PHE A 32 -10.48 -6.29 -6.62
CA PHE A 32 -9.69 -6.10 -5.42
C PHE A 32 -10.07 -4.80 -4.70
N PHE A 33 -10.24 -3.70 -5.43
CA PHE A 33 -10.60 -2.40 -4.86
C PHE A 33 -12.12 -2.12 -4.84
N ARG A 34 -12.98 -3.12 -5.09
CA ARG A 34 -14.44 -2.93 -5.05
C ARG A 34 -14.97 -2.78 -3.62
N GLU A 35 -14.40 -3.55 -2.70
CA GLU A 35 -14.81 -3.62 -1.29
C GLU A 35 -13.57 -3.64 -0.36
N ASN A 36 -13.71 -4.11 0.87
CA ASN A 36 -12.70 -4.05 1.94
C ASN A 36 -11.47 -4.96 1.74
N THR A 37 -11.09 -5.32 0.52
CA THR A 37 -9.99 -6.28 0.27
C THR A 37 -8.64 -5.71 0.70
N LEU A 38 -8.40 -4.41 0.51
CA LEU A 38 -7.17 -3.77 0.98
C LEU A 38 -7.11 -3.76 2.51
N LEU A 39 -8.24 -3.52 3.19
CA LEU A 39 -8.37 -3.62 4.64
C LEU A 39 -8.02 -5.05 5.12
N LEU A 40 -8.49 -6.05 4.38
CA LEU A 40 -8.19 -7.46 4.65
C LEU A 40 -6.69 -7.74 4.50
N ILE A 41 -6.02 -7.19 3.48
CA ILE A 41 -4.56 -7.30 3.34
C ILE A 41 -3.80 -6.62 4.47
N VAL A 42 -4.22 -5.41 4.89
CA VAL A 42 -3.59 -4.71 6.02
C VAL A 42 -3.75 -5.51 7.33
N CYS A 43 -4.86 -6.23 7.49
CA CYS A 43 -5.04 -7.18 8.60
C CYS A 43 -4.19 -8.45 8.46
N LEU A 44 -3.95 -8.92 7.23
CA LEU A 44 -3.14 -10.11 6.93
C LEU A 44 -1.64 -9.90 7.18
N LEU A 45 -1.18 -8.65 7.30
CA LEU A 45 0.18 -8.35 7.74
C LEU A 45 0.49 -8.96 9.12
N LYS A 46 -0.52 -9.28 9.94
CA LYS A 46 -0.33 -9.92 11.27
C LYS A 46 -0.06 -11.43 11.21
N LEU A 47 -0.01 -12.04 10.02
CA LEU A 47 0.21 -13.48 9.84
C LEU A 47 1.71 -13.81 9.66
N THR A 48 2.03 -14.94 9.04
CA THR A 48 3.41 -15.41 8.82
C THR A 48 4.19 -14.52 7.84
N LEU A 49 5.52 -14.43 7.99
CA LEU A 49 6.43 -13.69 7.10
C LEU A 49 6.22 -13.95 5.59
N GLU A 50 5.96 -15.21 5.20
CA GLU A 50 5.71 -15.58 3.80
C GLU A 50 4.43 -14.92 3.24
N VAL A 51 3.38 -14.87 4.07
CA VAL A 51 2.09 -14.26 3.73
C VAL A 51 2.20 -12.74 3.67
N GLN A 52 2.99 -12.13 4.53
CA GLN A 52 3.26 -10.68 4.53
C GLN A 52 3.93 -10.27 3.21
N ARG A 53 5.01 -10.95 2.81
CA ARG A 53 5.74 -10.64 1.57
C ARG A 53 4.85 -10.74 0.33
N ASP A 54 4.11 -11.84 0.21
CA ASP A 54 3.25 -12.05 -0.96
C ASP A 54 2.10 -11.03 -1.00
N ALA A 55 1.54 -10.64 0.15
CA ALA A 55 0.48 -9.64 0.22
C ALA A 55 0.99 -8.23 -0.15
N THR A 56 2.17 -7.84 0.35
CA THR A 56 2.81 -6.56 0.00
C THR A 56 3.07 -6.47 -1.51
N GLN A 57 3.58 -7.54 -2.12
CA GLN A 57 3.85 -7.58 -3.56
C GLN A 57 2.58 -7.42 -4.41
N VAL A 58 1.50 -8.14 -4.04
CA VAL A 58 0.21 -8.04 -4.73
C VAL A 58 -0.32 -6.61 -4.72
N VAL A 59 -0.34 -5.96 -3.54
CA VAL A 59 -0.78 -4.55 -3.47
C VAL A 59 0.16 -3.61 -4.22
N ALA A 60 1.47 -3.85 -4.13
CA ALA A 60 2.47 -3.03 -4.78
C ALA A 60 2.27 -2.96 -6.30
N ASN A 61 1.87 -4.07 -6.91
CA ASN A 61 1.64 -4.18 -8.34
C ASN A 61 0.24 -3.69 -8.75
N LEU A 62 -0.82 -4.06 -8.02
CA LEU A 62 -2.20 -3.65 -8.36
C LEU A 62 -2.40 -2.13 -8.28
N ARG A 63 -1.76 -1.43 -7.33
CA ARG A 63 -1.89 0.04 -7.23
C ARG A 63 -1.30 0.80 -8.42
N ARG A 64 -0.32 0.22 -9.12
CA ARG A 64 0.38 0.87 -10.25
C ARG A 64 -0.43 0.80 -11.53
N GLN A 65 -1.45 -0.06 -11.57
CA GLN A 65 -2.27 -0.25 -12.75
C GLN A 65 -3.26 0.91 -12.92
N LYS A 66 -3.25 1.51 -14.11
CA LYS A 66 -4.35 2.35 -14.58
C LYS A 66 -5.34 1.46 -15.31
N VAL A 67 -6.58 1.44 -14.85
CA VAL A 67 -7.69 0.78 -15.56
C VAL A 67 -8.52 1.88 -16.18
N GLN A 68 -8.64 1.87 -17.52
CA GLN A 68 -9.37 2.91 -18.28
C GLN A 68 -8.93 4.34 -17.90
N LEU A 69 -7.62 4.57 -17.77
CA LEU A 69 -7.01 5.85 -17.34
C LEU A 69 -7.30 6.29 -15.90
N ARG A 70 -8.07 5.53 -15.13
CA ARG A 70 -8.37 5.80 -13.72
C ARG A 70 -7.42 5.05 -12.80
N LEU A 71 -7.03 5.70 -11.70
CA LEU A 71 -6.28 5.09 -10.61
C LEU A 71 -7.28 4.56 -9.57
N ILE A 72 -7.77 3.34 -9.78
CA ILE A 72 -8.82 2.73 -8.92
C ILE A 72 -8.39 2.71 -7.45
N ALA A 73 -7.11 2.41 -7.17
CA ALA A 73 -6.56 2.46 -5.82
C ALA A 73 -6.69 3.84 -5.16
N SER A 74 -6.53 4.93 -5.92
CA SER A 74 -6.67 6.30 -5.39
C SER A 74 -8.11 6.59 -5.00
N GLU A 75 -9.08 6.18 -5.82
CA GLU A 75 -10.50 6.39 -5.54
C GLU A 75 -10.97 5.54 -4.36
N TYR A 76 -10.45 4.32 -4.24
CA TYR A 76 -10.69 3.45 -3.10
C TYR A 76 -10.18 4.08 -1.81
N LEU A 77 -8.93 4.56 -1.78
CA LEU A 77 -8.33 5.17 -0.59
C LEU A 77 -9.06 6.45 -0.12
N GLN A 78 -9.67 7.20 -1.03
CA GLN A 78 -10.52 8.34 -0.67
C GLN A 78 -11.79 7.93 0.08
N LYS A 79 -12.34 6.76 -0.24
CA LYS A 79 -13.58 6.26 0.36
C LYS A 79 -13.34 5.42 1.62
N ASN A 80 -12.11 4.91 1.81
CA ASN A 80 -11.74 3.97 2.86
C ASN A 80 -10.51 4.49 3.62
N THR A 81 -10.67 5.63 4.28
CA THR A 81 -9.58 6.28 5.03
C THR A 81 -9.18 5.53 6.30
N ASP A 82 -10.07 4.67 6.80
CA ASP A 82 -9.80 3.72 7.88
C ASP A 82 -8.61 2.79 7.59
N VAL A 83 -8.37 2.48 6.32
CA VAL A 83 -7.16 1.77 5.89
C VAL A 83 -5.90 2.58 6.19
N LEU A 84 -5.93 3.89 5.93
CA LEU A 84 -4.80 4.78 6.21
C LEU A 84 -4.58 4.89 7.72
N ASP A 85 -5.64 5.00 8.51
CA ASP A 85 -5.57 5.03 9.98
C ASP A 85 -4.90 3.78 10.54
N LEU A 86 -5.28 2.60 10.03
CA LEU A 86 -4.68 1.33 10.41
C LEU A 86 -3.21 1.23 10.01
N LEU A 87 -2.86 1.70 8.81
CA LEU A 87 -1.48 1.73 8.37
C LEU A 87 -0.63 2.66 9.28
N VAL A 88 -1.15 3.84 9.63
CA VAL A 88 -0.45 4.80 10.52
C VAL A 88 -0.25 4.18 11.90
N ALA A 89 -1.28 3.51 12.42
CA ALA A 89 -1.20 2.83 13.72
C ALA A 89 -0.21 1.64 13.68
N GLY A 90 -0.18 0.89 12.59
CA GLY A 90 0.68 -0.28 12.40
C GLY A 90 2.17 0.07 12.34
N CYS A 91 2.53 1.23 11.79
CA CYS A 91 3.90 1.73 11.77
C CYS A 91 4.52 1.90 13.17
N GLY A 92 3.69 2.07 14.22
CA GLY A 92 4.16 2.14 15.61
C GLY A 92 4.51 0.79 16.23
N ASN A 93 4.24 -0.34 15.57
CA ASN A 93 4.61 -1.67 16.03
C ASN A 93 5.99 -2.05 15.48
N ILE A 94 7.01 -2.07 16.33
CA ILE A 94 8.42 -2.29 15.95
C ILE A 94 8.61 -3.58 15.12
N ASP A 95 7.93 -4.67 15.47
CA ASP A 95 8.09 -5.97 14.79
C ASP A 95 7.52 -5.96 13.36
N MET A 96 6.59 -5.03 13.09
CA MET A 96 5.82 -4.97 11.85
C MET A 96 6.02 -3.65 11.09
N ALA A 97 6.81 -2.73 11.63
CA ALA A 97 6.92 -1.35 11.19
C ALA A 97 7.32 -1.26 9.71
N ASN A 98 8.28 -2.08 9.27
CA ASN A 98 8.73 -2.10 7.88
C ASN A 98 7.60 -2.44 6.91
N HIS A 99 6.80 -3.48 7.20
CA HIS A 99 5.73 -3.91 6.31
C HIS A 99 4.59 -2.89 6.23
N TYR A 100 4.19 -2.33 7.37
CA TYR A 100 3.19 -1.26 7.41
C TYR A 100 3.72 0.02 6.74
N GLY A 101 5.00 0.32 6.91
CA GLY A 101 5.66 1.47 6.30
C GLY A 101 5.77 1.39 4.78
N GLU A 102 6.24 0.27 4.23
CA GLU A 102 6.26 0.03 2.79
C GLU A 102 4.87 0.21 2.17
N MET A 103 3.84 -0.33 2.84
CA MET A 103 2.45 -0.20 2.43
C MET A 103 1.91 1.23 2.57
N MET A 104 2.33 1.94 3.62
CA MET A 104 1.98 3.35 3.84
C MET A 104 2.56 4.23 2.75
N ILE A 105 3.89 4.18 2.56
CA ILE A 105 4.60 4.87 1.48
C ILE A 105 3.94 4.54 0.14
N ALA A 106 3.48 3.31 0.00
CA ALA A 106 2.81 2.89 -1.19
C ALA A 106 1.49 3.61 -1.48
N CYS A 107 0.65 3.77 -0.47
CA CYS A 107 -0.62 4.49 -0.53
C CYS A 107 -0.42 6.00 -0.67
N LEU A 108 0.58 6.58 0.01
CA LEU A 108 0.87 8.02 0.00
C LEU A 108 1.30 8.54 -1.38
N ARG A 109 1.65 7.67 -2.35
CA ARG A 109 1.85 8.07 -3.75
C ARG A 109 0.61 8.68 -4.41
N HIS A 110 -0.57 8.47 -3.83
CA HIS A 110 -1.80 9.12 -4.25
C HIS A 110 -2.01 10.40 -3.45
N GLN A 111 -2.15 11.53 -4.14
CA GLN A 111 -2.25 12.86 -3.52
C GLN A 111 -3.37 12.93 -2.47
N SER A 112 -4.51 12.29 -2.71
CA SER A 112 -5.61 12.28 -1.74
C SER A 112 -5.28 11.53 -0.44
N ALA A 113 -4.52 10.44 -0.53
CA ALA A 113 -4.07 9.70 0.64
C ALA A 113 -2.98 10.48 1.40
N ALA A 114 -2.03 11.07 0.66
CA ALA A 114 -1.01 11.97 1.23
C ALA A 114 -1.67 13.11 2.00
N ARG A 115 -2.62 13.80 1.38
CA ARG A 115 -3.36 14.90 2.00
C ARG A 115 -4.04 14.48 3.30
N TYR A 116 -4.75 13.35 3.29
CA TYR A 116 -5.45 12.84 4.47
C TYR A 116 -4.50 12.57 5.66
N VAL A 117 -3.35 11.94 5.39
CA VAL A 117 -2.36 11.60 6.44
C VAL A 117 -1.60 12.83 6.92
N LEU A 118 -1.22 13.74 6.02
CA LEU A 118 -0.36 14.89 6.35
C LEU A 118 -1.14 16.07 6.96
N GLU A 119 -2.41 16.27 6.62
CA GLU A 119 -3.23 17.34 7.21
C GLU A 119 -3.67 17.03 8.65
N SER A 120 -3.59 15.77 9.10
CA SER A 120 -3.91 15.35 10.47
C SER A 120 -2.67 15.48 11.37
N PRO A 121 -2.68 16.35 12.41
CA PRO A 121 -1.53 16.51 13.31
C PRO A 121 -1.16 15.23 14.05
N VAL A 122 -2.16 14.38 14.36
CA VAL A 122 -1.95 13.10 15.05
C VAL A 122 -1.26 12.10 14.13
N HIS A 123 -1.70 12.00 12.87
CA HIS A 123 -1.10 11.09 11.90
C HIS A 123 0.29 11.53 11.51
N LEU A 124 0.47 12.82 11.24
CA LEU A 124 1.76 13.42 10.93
C LEU A 124 2.78 13.14 12.04
N LYS A 125 2.41 13.30 13.31
CA LYS A 125 3.29 13.00 14.44
C LYS A 125 3.73 11.53 14.45
N LYS A 126 2.78 10.59 14.38
CA LYS A 126 3.09 9.14 14.37
C LYS A 126 3.97 8.75 13.19
N PHE A 127 3.73 9.40 12.05
CA PHE A 127 4.49 9.21 10.84
C PHE A 127 5.94 9.71 10.98
N PHE A 128 6.17 10.87 11.62
CA PHE A 128 7.52 11.32 11.98
C PHE A 128 8.20 10.39 12.99
N ASP A 129 7.48 9.92 14.01
CA ASP A 129 8.00 8.95 14.98
C ASP A 129 8.47 7.65 14.27
N TYR A 130 7.71 7.18 13.28
CA TYR A 130 8.09 6.05 12.43
C TYR A 130 9.38 6.30 11.62
N ILE A 131 9.50 7.47 10.98
CA ILE A 131 10.73 7.83 10.23
C ILE A 131 11.95 7.83 11.17
N GLN A 132 11.80 8.33 12.40
CA GLN A 132 12.88 8.29 13.38
C GLN A 132 13.21 6.87 13.86
N LEU A 133 12.21 6.00 13.97
CA LEU A 133 12.38 4.58 14.30
C LEU A 133 13.18 3.82 13.24
N LEU A 134 13.09 4.22 11.97
CA LEU A 134 13.76 3.54 10.87
C LEU A 134 15.30 3.64 10.89
N ASN A 135 15.92 4.48 11.74
CA ASN A 135 17.37 4.81 11.89
C ASN A 135 18.42 3.71 11.56
N SER A 136 18.50 3.33 10.29
CA SER A 136 19.44 2.41 9.66
C SER A 136 19.52 2.74 8.17
N ASP A 137 20.60 2.36 7.47
CA ASP A 137 20.84 2.72 6.05
C ASP A 137 19.68 2.35 5.09
N VAL A 138 18.83 1.39 5.46
CA VAL A 138 17.63 0.97 4.71
C VAL A 138 16.54 2.05 4.70
N ALA A 139 16.53 2.94 5.69
CA ALA A 139 15.56 4.03 5.84
C ALA A 139 15.76 5.21 4.89
N ALA A 140 16.95 5.33 4.30
CA ALA A 140 17.33 6.53 3.55
C ALA A 140 16.47 6.71 2.29
N ASP A 141 16.19 5.62 1.56
CA ASP A 141 15.38 5.64 0.35
C ASP A 141 13.89 5.87 0.66
N ASP A 142 13.40 5.30 1.76
CA ASP A 142 12.05 5.54 2.26
C ASP A 142 11.89 6.98 2.72
N ALA A 143 12.87 7.53 3.46
CA ALA A 143 12.87 8.93 3.90
C ALA A 143 12.92 9.90 2.71
N LEU A 144 13.71 9.62 1.67
CA LEU A 144 13.73 10.38 0.42
C LEU A 144 12.38 10.35 -0.28
N THR A 145 11.79 9.15 -0.42
CA THR A 145 10.47 8.99 -1.02
C THR A 145 9.42 9.78 -0.23
N LEU A 146 9.49 9.76 1.10
CA LEU A 146 8.54 10.47 1.96
C LEU A 146 8.70 11.98 1.88
N LYS A 147 9.95 12.47 1.81
CA LYS A 147 10.22 13.88 1.56
C LYS A 147 9.63 14.34 0.22
N GLU A 148 9.84 13.58 -0.86
CA GLU A 148 9.25 13.89 -2.16
C GLU A 148 7.71 13.90 -2.14
N LEU A 149 7.09 13.06 -1.31
CA LEU A 149 5.64 13.01 -1.18
C LEU A 149 5.09 14.21 -0.40
N ILE A 150 5.79 14.66 0.64
CA ILE A 150 5.47 15.89 1.38
C ILE A 150 5.59 17.10 0.45
N ASP A 151 6.68 17.21 -0.31
CA ASP A 151 6.93 18.31 -1.26
C ASP A 151 5.92 18.34 -2.42
N LYS A 152 5.22 17.23 -2.72
CA LYS A 152 4.13 17.16 -3.71
C LYS A 152 2.75 17.44 -3.13
N ALA A 153 2.60 17.36 -1.81
CA ALA A 153 1.33 17.57 -1.12
C ALA A 153 1.11 19.05 -0.74
N TYR A 154 2.19 19.81 -0.60
CA TYR A 154 2.24 21.25 -0.30
C TYR A 154 2.79 22.05 -1.48
#